data_AF-A0A2P5CGG1-F1
#
_entry.id   AF-A0A2P5CGG1-F1
#
_cell.length_a   1.000
_cell.length_b   1.000
_cell.length_c   1.000
_cell.angle_alpha   90.00
_cell.angle_beta   90.00
_cell.angle_gamma   90.00
#
_symmetry.space_group_name_H-M   'P 1'
#
loop_
_entity.id
_entity.type
_entity.pdbx_description
1 polymer ?
#
loop_
_entity_poly.entity_id
_entity_poly.type
_entity_poly.pdbx_seq_one_letter_code
_entity_poly.pdbx_strand_id
1 'polypeptide(L)'
;MRDGTVGNSFFNRFSGANGHSHGNTRVKSMALKSFIRMKEVNFDKFNFSYWSLFNKKFTKGLTPSTVFKEIMSHLKGGLQSLDSHDGKLSCQDYILLSKSRVSNLSEQERGNIYEIFLHYEKKKKMNGEYDLADLVTDLHRRLREENYEANKFDFVYIDEVQDLTMGQIAVFKYICRNVNDGFIFSGDTAQTIAKGVDFRFEEIRHLFYQEFILKSGTDRIYGRGEKGLMTELLHVSKNFRTHAGILTLAQSVINLIYHFFPVSIDVLSPETSHITGETPVLL
;
A
#
# COMPACT_ATOMS: atom_id res chain seq x y z
N MET A 1 9.89 14.53 -9.07
CA MET A 1 10.50 13.33 -9.73
C MET A 1 11.98 13.59 -9.98
N ARG A 2 12.76 12.68 -10.58
CA ARG A 2 14.20 12.92 -10.88
C ARG A 2 14.45 13.75 -12.14
N ASP A 3 13.48 13.77 -13.05
CA ASP A 3 13.47 14.51 -14.31
C ASP A 3 12.90 15.94 -14.19
N GLY A 4 12.53 16.37 -12.97
CA GLY A 4 12.01 17.72 -12.71
C GLY A 4 10.54 17.94 -13.09
N THR A 5 9.83 16.90 -13.53
CA THR A 5 8.39 16.98 -13.92
C THR A 5 7.45 17.36 -12.77
N VAL A 6 7.91 17.21 -11.53
CA VAL A 6 7.19 17.54 -10.30
C VAL A 6 8.21 18.10 -9.33
N GLY A 7 8.47 19.40 -9.50
CA GLY A 7 9.39 20.24 -8.74
C GLY A 7 10.67 19.55 -8.30
N ASN A 8 11.10 19.83 -7.07
CA ASN A 8 12.36 19.29 -6.56
C ASN A 8 12.24 17.79 -6.25
N SER A 9 13.25 17.01 -6.64
CA SER A 9 13.28 15.58 -6.35
C SER A 9 13.38 15.34 -4.85
N PHE A 10 12.56 14.44 -4.30
CA PHE A 10 12.70 13.89 -2.95
C PHE A 10 14.15 13.47 -2.64
N PHE A 11 14.83 12.92 -3.64
CA PHE A 11 16.19 12.41 -3.52
C PHE A 11 17.27 13.50 -3.54
N ASN A 12 16.92 14.77 -3.80
CA ASN A 12 17.88 15.87 -3.80
C ASN A 12 18.51 16.09 -2.41
N ARG A 13 17.82 15.69 -1.34
CA ARG A 13 18.39 15.67 0.03
C ARG A 13 19.61 14.76 0.19
N PHE A 14 19.86 13.86 -0.76
CA PHE A 14 21.02 12.97 -0.79
C PHE A 14 22.15 13.47 -1.70
N SER A 15 21.90 14.50 -2.51
CA SER A 15 22.87 15.01 -3.49
C SER A 15 24.07 15.70 -2.84
N GLY A 16 23.90 16.30 -1.65
CA GLY A 16 24.99 16.96 -0.91
C GLY A 16 25.98 16.00 -0.22
N ALA A 17 25.69 14.69 -0.18
CA ALA A 17 26.55 13.69 0.46
C ALA A 17 27.69 13.18 -0.44
N ASN A 18 27.68 13.51 -1.73
CA ASN A 18 28.80 13.23 -2.64
C ASN A 18 29.76 14.41 -2.61
N GLY A 19 30.86 14.25 -1.87
CA GLY A 19 32.03 15.11 -1.99
C GLY A 19 32.46 15.29 -3.45
N HIS A 20 33.10 16.42 -3.73
CA HIS A 20 33.53 16.86 -5.06
C HIS A 20 34.43 15.83 -5.77
N SER A 21 33.86 14.81 -6.41
CA SER A 21 34.62 13.87 -7.23
C SER A 21 34.49 14.23 -8.71
N HIS A 22 35.63 14.44 -9.36
CA HIS A 22 35.77 14.64 -10.81
C HIS A 22 35.66 13.29 -11.54
N GLY A 23 34.44 12.74 -11.61
CA GLY A 23 34.14 11.48 -12.31
C GLY A 23 33.04 11.62 -13.37
N ASN A 24 33.10 10.74 -14.38
CA ASN A 24 32.21 10.66 -15.53
C ASN A 24 30.72 10.58 -15.14
N THR A 25 29.83 11.31 -15.83
CA THR A 25 28.42 11.56 -15.44
C THR A 25 27.59 10.29 -15.18
N ARG A 26 27.87 9.21 -15.93
CA ARG A 26 27.19 7.90 -15.78
C ARG A 26 27.56 7.19 -14.47
N VAL A 27 28.83 7.27 -14.05
CA VAL A 27 29.33 6.65 -12.81
C VAL A 27 28.75 7.36 -11.59
N LYS A 28 28.65 8.69 -11.63
CA LYS A 28 27.97 9.50 -10.59
C LYS A 28 26.50 9.12 -10.42
N SER A 29 25.78 8.88 -11.53
CA SER A 29 24.38 8.44 -11.50
C SER A 29 24.20 7.06 -10.86
N MET A 30 25.12 6.11 -11.14
CA MET A 30 25.10 4.78 -10.52
C MET A 30 25.44 4.83 -9.03
N ALA A 31 26.47 5.56 -8.63
CA ALA A 31 26.85 5.73 -7.23
C ALA A 31 25.71 6.37 -6.41
N LEU A 32 25.05 7.39 -6.96
CA LEU A 32 23.90 8.03 -6.30
C LEU A 32 22.69 7.08 -6.20
N LYS A 33 22.42 6.25 -7.23
CA LYS A 33 21.36 5.22 -7.16
C LYS A 33 21.65 4.20 -6.07
N SER A 34 22.89 3.72 -5.96
CA SER A 34 23.30 2.80 -4.89
C SER A 34 23.18 3.44 -3.51
N PHE A 35 23.62 4.70 -3.36
CA PHE A 35 23.50 5.43 -2.11
C PHE A 35 22.04 5.62 -1.67
N ILE A 36 21.15 5.98 -2.59
CA ILE A 36 19.71 6.10 -2.33
C ILE A 36 19.14 4.76 -1.85
N ARG A 37 19.46 3.66 -2.55
CA ARG A 37 19.03 2.31 -2.13
C ARG A 37 19.56 1.94 -0.75
N MET A 38 20.80 2.33 -0.42
CA MET A 38 21.34 2.11 0.93
C MET A 38 20.63 2.92 2.00
N LYS A 39 20.05 4.08 1.65
CA LYS A 39 19.28 4.92 2.59
C LYS A 39 17.83 4.49 2.75
N GLU A 40 17.33 3.64 1.87
CA GLU A 40 16.00 3.05 1.99
C GLU A 40 15.96 2.01 3.12
N VAL A 41 14.90 2.06 3.93
CA VAL A 41 14.56 1.08 4.95
C VAL A 41 13.43 0.22 4.42
N ASN A 42 13.81 -0.93 3.87
CA ASN A 42 12.90 -2.03 3.58
C ASN A 42 12.75 -2.95 4.82
N PHE A 43 11.94 -3.99 4.70
CA PHE A 43 11.72 -4.93 5.80
C PHE A 43 13.03 -5.55 6.31
N ASP A 44 13.91 -5.99 5.41
CA ASP A 44 15.19 -6.61 5.80
C ASP A 44 16.02 -5.65 6.66
N LYS A 45 16.16 -4.40 6.22
CA LYS A 45 16.90 -3.40 6.98
C LYS A 45 16.22 -3.05 8.29
N PHE A 46 14.88 -2.95 8.33
CA PHE A 46 14.14 -2.78 9.58
C PHE A 46 14.45 -3.93 10.56
N ASN A 47 14.38 -5.17 10.08
CA ASN A 47 14.62 -6.37 10.88
C ASN A 47 16.08 -6.42 11.39
N PHE A 48 17.07 -6.21 10.53
CA PHE A 48 18.48 -6.36 10.90
C PHE A 48 19.07 -5.13 11.62
N SER A 49 18.64 -3.92 11.28
CA SER A 49 19.27 -2.67 11.76
C SER A 49 18.46 -1.92 12.82
N TYR A 50 17.15 -2.14 12.89
CA TYR A 50 16.28 -1.40 13.80
C TYR A 50 15.71 -2.28 14.92
N TRP A 51 15.30 -3.52 14.62
CA TRP A 51 14.58 -4.35 15.57
C TRP A 51 15.28 -4.53 16.92
N SER A 52 16.59 -4.79 16.90
CA SER A 52 17.39 -4.99 18.12
C SER A 52 17.57 -3.73 18.98
N LEU A 53 17.27 -2.54 18.44
CA LEU A 53 17.39 -1.27 19.15
C LEU A 53 16.14 -0.94 19.97
N PHE A 54 15.01 -1.58 19.68
CA PHE A 54 13.76 -1.29 20.36
C PHE A 54 13.74 -1.85 21.78
N ASN A 55 13.00 -1.18 22.66
CA ASN A 55 12.87 -1.61 24.05
C ASN A 55 12.12 -2.95 24.10
N LYS A 56 12.75 -3.96 24.73
CA LYS A 56 12.19 -5.31 24.89
C LYS A 56 10.83 -5.33 25.58
N LYS A 57 10.50 -4.31 26.37
CA LYS A 57 9.16 -4.13 26.96
C LYS A 57 8.08 -4.03 25.89
N PHE A 58 8.35 -3.29 24.81
CA PHE A 58 7.38 -3.05 23.74
C PHE A 58 7.40 -4.16 22.68
N THR A 59 8.53 -4.82 22.44
CA THR A 59 8.61 -5.89 21.44
C THR A 59 8.13 -7.25 21.95
N LYS A 60 7.75 -7.37 23.23
CA LYS A 60 7.32 -8.64 23.82
C LYS A 60 6.03 -9.14 23.16
N GLY A 61 6.08 -10.35 22.59
CA GLY A 61 4.94 -10.97 21.90
C GLY A 61 4.73 -10.47 20.47
N LEU A 62 5.55 -9.55 19.98
CA LEU A 62 5.46 -9.01 18.62
C LEU A 62 6.61 -9.54 17.76
N THR A 63 6.33 -9.72 16.47
CA THR A 63 7.35 -10.06 15.48
C THR A 63 7.75 -8.82 14.67
N PRO A 64 9.00 -8.74 14.17
CA PRO A 64 9.43 -7.64 13.31
C PRO A 64 8.52 -7.44 12.10
N SER A 65 8.05 -8.52 11.48
CA SER A 65 7.15 -8.49 10.32
C SER A 65 5.79 -7.89 10.66
N THR A 66 5.20 -8.29 11.79
CA THR A 66 3.93 -7.70 12.26
C THR A 66 4.07 -6.21 12.49
N VAL A 67 5.12 -5.79 13.20
CA VAL A 67 5.34 -4.36 13.50
C VAL A 67 5.59 -3.56 12.22
N PHE A 68 6.44 -4.06 11.33
CA PHE A 68 6.72 -3.37 10.07
C PHE A 68 5.48 -3.25 9.18
N LYS A 69 4.63 -4.30 9.11
CA LYS A 69 3.32 -4.27 8.45
C LYS A 69 2.45 -3.14 9.02
N GLU A 70 2.27 -3.10 10.34
CA GLU A 70 1.42 -2.08 10.96
C GLU A 70 1.92 -0.66 10.69
N ILE A 71 3.24 -0.45 10.73
CA ILE A 71 3.84 0.86 10.44
C ILE A 71 3.57 1.27 8.98
N MET A 72 3.89 0.38 8.02
CA MET A 72 3.80 0.74 6.60
C MET A 72 2.36 0.91 6.13
N SER A 73 1.42 0.13 6.64
CA SER A 73 0.07 0.06 6.07
C SER A 73 -0.98 0.83 6.82
N HIS A 74 -0.96 0.80 8.15
CA HIS A 74 -1.98 1.45 8.96
C HIS A 74 -1.51 2.82 9.46
N LEU A 75 -0.29 2.88 10.01
CA LEU A 75 0.23 4.14 10.55
C LEU A 75 0.62 5.15 9.48
N LYS A 76 1.15 4.70 8.34
CA LYS A 76 1.63 5.59 7.27
C LYS A 76 0.97 5.40 5.90
N GLY A 77 0.30 4.26 5.69
CA GLY A 77 -0.26 3.87 4.39
C GLY A 77 -1.78 3.96 4.29
N GLY A 78 -2.47 4.24 5.39
CA GLY A 78 -3.92 4.25 5.45
C GLY A 78 -4.53 5.50 4.84
N LEU A 79 -5.81 5.42 4.45
CA LEU A 79 -6.55 6.55 3.87
C LEU A 79 -6.55 7.79 4.79
N GLN A 80 -6.74 7.59 6.10
CA GLN A 80 -6.72 8.67 7.09
C GLN A 80 -5.36 9.38 7.18
N SER A 81 -4.27 8.67 6.90
CA SER A 81 -2.93 9.26 6.90
C SER A 81 -2.74 10.24 5.73
N LEU A 82 -3.49 10.10 4.63
CA LEU A 82 -3.42 11.00 3.47
C LEU A 82 -3.94 12.42 3.74
N ASP A 83 -4.83 12.56 4.72
CA ASP A 83 -5.41 13.84 5.14
C ASP A 83 -4.64 14.52 6.27
N SER A 84 -3.76 13.78 6.94
CA SER A 84 -2.86 14.34 7.94
C SER A 84 -1.73 15.14 7.29
N HIS A 85 -1.34 16.25 7.92
CA HIS A 85 -0.23 17.08 7.43
C HIS A 85 1.12 16.37 7.44
N ASP A 86 1.31 15.38 8.31
CA ASP A 86 2.57 14.62 8.47
C ASP A 86 2.53 13.23 7.84
N GLY A 87 1.42 12.85 7.20
CA GLY A 87 1.26 11.55 6.55
C GLY A 87 1.15 10.38 7.53
N LYS A 88 0.70 10.62 8.77
CA LYS A 88 0.74 9.66 9.86
C LYS A 88 -0.57 9.62 10.63
N LEU A 89 -0.94 8.42 11.05
CA LEU A 89 -2.09 8.20 11.91
C LEU A 89 -1.75 8.55 13.36
N SER A 90 -2.69 9.19 14.07
CA SER A 90 -2.51 9.51 15.49
C SER A 90 -2.52 8.24 16.35
N CYS A 91 -1.93 8.30 17.55
CA CYS A 91 -1.96 7.18 18.50
C CYS A 91 -3.38 6.75 18.83
N GLN A 92 -4.27 7.72 19.04
CA GLN A 92 -5.66 7.48 19.39
C GLN A 92 -6.39 6.77 18.25
N ASP A 93 -6.27 7.29 17.02
CA ASP A 93 -6.94 6.68 15.86
C ASP A 93 -6.38 5.30 15.55
N TYR A 94 -5.07 5.10 15.70
CA TYR A 94 -4.44 3.80 15.53
C TYR A 94 -4.92 2.78 16.56
N ILE A 95 -5.00 3.15 17.85
CA ILE A 95 -5.53 2.26 18.89
C ILE A 95 -7.00 1.93 18.63
N LEU A 96 -7.80 2.88 18.14
CA LEU A 96 -9.21 2.65 17.80
C LEU A 96 -9.41 1.58 16.71
N LEU A 97 -8.42 1.33 15.85
CA LEU A 97 -8.47 0.24 14.87
C LEU A 97 -8.59 -1.15 15.52
N SER A 98 -8.18 -1.31 16.78
CA SER A 98 -8.40 -2.56 17.54
C SER A 98 -9.87 -2.96 17.67
N LYS A 99 -10.78 -1.98 17.57
CA LYS A 99 -12.23 -2.20 17.63
C LYS A 99 -12.82 -2.64 16.30
N SER A 100 -12.01 -2.66 15.23
CA SER A 100 -12.40 -3.22 13.95
C SER A 100 -12.58 -4.73 14.06
N ARG A 101 -13.62 -5.27 13.42
CA ARG A 101 -13.91 -6.72 13.38
C ARG A 101 -12.78 -7.56 12.77
N VAL A 102 -11.85 -6.93 12.07
CA VAL A 102 -10.73 -7.57 11.36
C VAL A 102 -9.41 -7.48 12.14
N SER A 103 -9.36 -6.73 13.25
CA SER A 103 -8.09 -6.50 13.97
C SER A 103 -7.65 -7.75 14.74
N ASN A 104 -6.46 -8.24 14.40
CA ASN A 104 -5.79 -9.32 15.13
C ASN A 104 -4.95 -8.82 16.33
N LEU A 105 -4.90 -7.51 16.55
CA LEU A 105 -4.10 -6.86 17.60
C LEU A 105 -4.99 -6.17 18.63
N SER A 106 -4.65 -6.37 19.90
CA SER A 106 -5.25 -5.69 21.05
C SER A 106 -4.86 -4.21 21.14
N GLU A 107 -5.62 -3.43 21.92
CA GLU A 107 -5.28 -2.02 22.23
C GLU A 107 -3.87 -1.90 22.83
N GLN A 108 -3.48 -2.83 23.71
CA GLN A 108 -2.16 -2.84 24.34
C GLN A 108 -1.04 -3.09 23.32
N GLU A 109 -1.21 -4.06 22.43
CA GLU A 109 -0.24 -4.35 21.36
C GLU A 109 -0.11 -3.17 20.41
N ARG A 110 -1.22 -2.53 20.02
CA ARG A 110 -1.19 -1.30 19.22
C ARG A 110 -0.46 -0.17 19.95
N GLY A 111 -0.70 0.02 21.25
CA GLY A 111 0.05 0.98 22.06
C GLY A 111 1.57 0.72 22.02
N ASN A 112 1.99 -0.54 22.20
CA ASN A 112 3.39 -0.93 22.11
C ASN A 112 3.99 -0.68 20.72
N ILE A 113 3.24 -0.99 19.65
CA ILE A 113 3.65 -0.75 18.26
C ILE A 113 3.81 0.74 18.00
N TYR A 114 2.94 1.58 18.54
CA TYR A 114 3.04 3.03 18.39
C TYR A 114 4.32 3.57 19.06
N GLU A 115 4.69 3.08 20.24
CA GLU A 115 5.96 3.43 20.89
C GLU A 115 7.18 3.00 20.05
N ILE A 116 7.13 1.80 19.45
CA ILE A 116 8.16 1.33 18.51
C ILE A 116 8.22 2.24 17.28
N PHE A 117 7.07 2.62 16.72
CA PHE A 117 6.96 3.52 15.57
C PHE A 117 7.62 4.88 15.82
N LEU A 118 7.36 5.50 16.97
CA LEU A 118 7.98 6.78 17.35
C LEU A 118 9.51 6.65 17.44
N HIS A 119 10.00 5.57 18.06
CA HIS A 119 11.43 5.31 18.13
C HIS A 119 12.06 5.08 16.75
N TYR A 120 11.38 4.30 15.91
CA TYR A 120 11.76 4.02 14.53
C TYR A 120 11.87 5.31 13.71
N GLU A 121 10.84 6.13 13.68
CA GLU A 121 10.82 7.40 12.93
C GLU A 121 11.93 8.35 13.41
N LYS A 122 12.15 8.45 14.73
CA LYS A 122 13.23 9.26 15.29
C LYS A 122 14.61 8.77 14.83
N LYS A 123 14.88 7.46 14.97
CA LYS A 123 16.17 6.87 14.60
C LYS A 123 16.42 6.97 13.09
N LYS A 124 15.40 6.69 12.27
CA LYS A 124 15.46 6.82 10.81
C LYS A 124 15.78 8.25 10.38
N LYS A 125 15.14 9.25 11.00
CA LYS A 125 15.43 10.67 10.77
C LYS A 125 16.87 11.02 11.16
N MET A 126 17.36 10.55 12.31
CA MET A 126 18.76 10.77 12.73
C MET A 126 19.78 10.16 11.74
N ASN A 127 19.46 9.01 11.15
CA ASN A 127 20.33 8.35 10.17
C ASN A 127 20.23 8.97 8.76
N GLY A 128 19.32 9.93 8.55
CA GLY A 128 19.00 10.47 7.24
C GLY A 128 18.50 9.38 6.29
N GLU A 129 17.70 8.45 6.79
CA GLU A 129 17.14 7.32 6.03
C GLU A 129 15.67 7.56 5.70
N TYR A 130 15.08 6.69 4.88
CA TYR A 130 13.67 6.79 4.51
C TYR A 130 13.05 5.44 4.23
N ASP A 131 11.74 5.35 4.35
CA ASP A 131 10.97 4.19 3.87
C ASP A 131 10.06 4.57 2.71
N LEU A 132 9.44 3.56 2.10
CA LEU A 132 8.56 3.74 0.96
C LEU A 132 7.38 4.66 1.29
N ALA A 133 6.86 4.62 2.52
CA ALA A 133 5.78 5.48 2.93
C ALA A 133 6.20 6.97 2.98
N ASP A 134 7.43 7.30 3.42
CA ASP A 134 7.94 8.68 3.33
C ASP A 134 7.96 9.21 1.89
N LEU A 135 8.35 8.34 0.94
CA LEU A 135 8.38 8.69 -0.47
C LEU A 135 6.95 8.92 -1.01
N VAL A 136 6.00 8.08 -0.62
CA VAL A 136 4.58 8.21 -1.00
C VAL A 136 3.98 9.49 -0.43
N THR A 137 4.20 9.80 0.85
CA THR A 137 3.74 11.05 1.47
C THR A 137 4.32 12.28 0.77
N ASP A 138 5.62 12.27 0.46
CA ASP A 138 6.24 13.37 -0.28
C ASP A 138 5.71 13.51 -1.71
N LEU A 139 5.41 12.39 -2.39
CA LEU A 139 4.76 12.41 -3.70
C LEU A 139 3.37 13.05 -3.64
N HIS A 140 2.53 12.65 -2.68
CA HIS A 140 1.22 13.27 -2.44
C HIS A 140 1.32 14.77 -2.23
N ARG A 141 2.25 15.20 -1.38
CA ARG A 141 2.48 16.62 -1.10
C ARG A 141 2.88 17.38 -2.37
N ARG A 142 3.91 16.91 -3.06
CA ARG A 142 4.43 17.59 -4.26
C ARG A 142 3.43 17.59 -5.42
N LEU A 143 2.72 16.48 -5.66
CA LEU A 143 1.72 16.42 -6.73
C LEU A 143 0.47 17.27 -6.44
N ARG A 144 0.23 17.61 -5.17
CA ARG A 144 -0.85 18.50 -4.74
C ARG A 144 -0.46 19.98 -4.80
N GLU A 145 0.77 20.30 -4.42
CA GLU A 145 1.27 21.68 -4.30
C GLU A 145 1.94 22.20 -5.59
N GLU A 146 2.60 21.32 -6.35
CA GLU A 146 3.32 21.66 -7.57
C GLU A 146 2.47 21.25 -8.78
N ASN A 147 2.51 22.06 -9.84
CA ASN A 147 1.88 21.65 -11.09
C ASN A 147 2.61 20.44 -11.67
N TYR A 148 1.84 19.38 -11.94
CA TYR A 148 2.33 18.24 -12.70
C TYR A 148 2.51 18.66 -14.16
N GLU A 149 3.75 18.99 -14.54
CA GLU A 149 4.09 19.52 -15.87
C GLU A 149 4.19 18.43 -16.95
N ALA A 150 3.99 17.16 -16.59
CA ALA A 150 4.02 16.05 -17.53
C ALA A 150 2.63 15.76 -18.11
N ASN A 151 2.60 15.18 -19.31
CA ASN A 151 1.37 14.69 -19.93
C ASN A 151 0.72 13.63 -19.04
N LYS A 152 -0.54 13.83 -18.70
CA LYS A 152 -1.34 12.85 -17.97
C LYS A 152 -1.72 11.69 -18.88
N PHE A 153 -1.87 10.51 -18.27
CA PHE A 153 -2.39 9.33 -18.93
C PHE A 153 -3.89 9.45 -19.18
N ASP A 154 -4.33 8.82 -20.27
CA ASP A 154 -5.75 8.61 -20.58
C ASP A 154 -6.34 7.42 -19.84
N PHE A 155 -5.54 6.37 -19.68
CA PHE A 155 -5.92 5.12 -19.02
C PHE A 155 -4.77 4.63 -18.14
N VAL A 156 -5.11 4.13 -16.95
CA VAL A 156 -4.21 3.58 -15.95
C VAL A 156 -4.78 2.24 -15.50
N TYR A 157 -4.01 1.19 -15.74
CA TYR A 157 -4.31 -0.17 -15.33
C TYR A 157 -3.39 -0.53 -14.17
N ILE A 158 -3.96 -0.95 -13.05
CA ILE A 158 -3.22 -1.26 -11.83
C ILE A 158 -3.50 -2.72 -11.49
N ASP A 159 -2.47 -3.54 -11.61
CA ASP A 159 -2.52 -4.95 -11.27
C ASP A 159 -1.96 -5.21 -9.87
N GLU A 160 -2.32 -6.34 -9.29
CA GLU A 160 -1.91 -6.76 -7.94
C GLU A 160 -2.19 -5.70 -6.86
N VAL A 161 -3.36 -5.06 -6.91
CA VAL A 161 -3.72 -3.97 -5.99
C VAL A 161 -3.72 -4.39 -4.52
N GLN A 162 -3.82 -5.69 -4.23
CA GLN A 162 -3.67 -6.23 -2.87
C GLN A 162 -2.27 -6.07 -2.28
N ASP A 163 -1.24 -5.85 -3.11
CA ASP A 163 0.13 -5.60 -2.67
C ASP A 163 0.42 -4.12 -2.39
N LEU A 164 -0.55 -3.23 -2.62
CA LEU A 164 -0.39 -1.78 -2.50
C LEU A 164 -1.21 -1.21 -1.33
N THR A 165 -0.60 -0.29 -0.58
CA THR A 165 -1.33 0.47 0.44
C THR A 165 -2.30 1.46 -0.22
N MET A 166 -3.36 1.84 0.49
CA MET A 166 -4.31 2.85 0.01
C MET A 166 -3.61 4.17 -0.33
N GLY A 167 -2.58 4.53 0.44
CA GLY A 167 -1.73 5.68 0.15
C GLY A 167 -0.99 5.57 -1.17
N GLN A 168 -0.47 4.39 -1.53
CA GLN A 168 0.16 4.17 -2.83
C GLN A 168 -0.84 4.23 -3.97
N ILE A 169 -2.00 3.57 -3.83
CA ILE A 169 -3.07 3.58 -4.84
C ILE A 169 -3.56 5.02 -5.08
N ALA A 170 -3.68 5.83 -4.02
CA ALA A 170 -4.12 7.21 -4.12
C ALA A 170 -3.17 8.11 -4.94
N VAL A 171 -1.88 7.76 -5.10
CA VAL A 171 -0.95 8.55 -5.93
C VAL A 171 -1.40 8.59 -7.39
N PHE A 172 -2.06 7.53 -7.87
CA PHE A 172 -2.45 7.43 -9.27
C PHE A 172 -3.50 8.48 -9.69
N LYS A 173 -4.22 9.10 -8.74
CA LYS A 173 -5.17 10.19 -9.03
C LYS A 173 -4.54 11.40 -9.70
N TYR A 174 -3.25 11.63 -9.47
CA TYR A 174 -2.56 12.80 -10.01
C TYR A 174 -2.12 12.64 -11.46
N ILE A 175 -1.97 11.39 -11.92
CA ILE A 175 -1.33 11.08 -13.21
C ILE A 175 -2.34 10.76 -14.33
N CYS A 176 -3.61 10.54 -14.01
CA CYS A 176 -4.67 10.31 -14.99
C CYS A 176 -5.60 11.52 -15.09
N ARG A 177 -6.04 11.87 -16.30
CA ARG A 177 -7.06 12.92 -16.51
C ARG A 177 -8.48 12.36 -16.51
N ASN A 178 -8.66 11.12 -16.95
CA ASN A 178 -9.96 10.49 -17.09
C ASN A 178 -10.32 9.75 -15.81
N VAL A 179 -10.95 10.43 -14.86
CA VAL A 179 -11.38 9.80 -13.60
C VAL A 179 -12.58 8.88 -13.80
N ASN A 180 -13.42 9.11 -14.81
CA ASN A 180 -14.66 8.36 -14.97
C ASN A 180 -14.42 6.95 -15.51
N ASP A 181 -13.59 6.83 -16.56
CA ASP A 181 -13.38 5.54 -17.27
C ASP A 181 -11.90 5.17 -17.42
N GLY A 182 -10.99 6.00 -16.90
CA GLY A 182 -9.55 5.87 -17.12
C GLY A 182 -8.85 4.95 -16.12
N PHE A 183 -9.56 4.29 -15.21
CA PHE A 183 -8.94 3.44 -14.18
C PHE A 183 -9.51 2.03 -14.18
N ILE A 184 -8.62 1.06 -14.19
CA ILE A 184 -8.94 -0.36 -13.96
C ILE A 184 -8.02 -0.88 -12.87
N PHE A 185 -8.62 -1.46 -11.83
CA PHE A 185 -7.93 -2.07 -10.69
C PHE A 185 -8.18 -3.58 -10.73
N SER A 186 -7.12 -4.38 -10.78
CA SER A 186 -7.19 -5.85 -10.73
C SER A 186 -6.36 -6.39 -9.58
N GLY A 187 -6.85 -7.47 -8.97
CA GLY A 187 -6.21 -8.12 -7.84
C GLY A 187 -7.01 -9.30 -7.32
N ASP A 188 -6.52 -9.91 -6.25
CA ASP A 188 -7.16 -11.05 -5.60
C ASP A 188 -7.00 -10.96 -4.08
N THR A 189 -8.11 -10.87 -3.36
CA THR A 189 -8.10 -10.78 -1.88
C THR A 189 -7.55 -12.03 -1.22
N ALA A 190 -7.72 -13.21 -1.84
CA ALA A 190 -7.21 -14.47 -1.32
C ALA A 190 -5.68 -14.60 -1.47
N GLN A 191 -5.05 -13.77 -2.32
CA GLN A 191 -3.61 -13.74 -2.55
C GLN A 191 -2.88 -12.68 -1.72
N THR A 192 -3.48 -12.23 -0.62
CA THR A 192 -2.82 -11.29 0.30
C THR A 192 -1.72 -12.01 1.10
N ILE A 193 -0.52 -12.19 0.50
CA ILE A 193 0.62 -12.86 1.14
C ILE A 193 1.30 -11.88 2.11
N ALA A 194 0.76 -11.72 3.32
CA ALA A 194 1.38 -11.11 4.52
C ALA A 194 2.05 -9.72 4.36
N LYS A 195 1.99 -9.09 3.19
CA LYS A 195 2.53 -7.76 2.90
C LYS A 195 1.46 -6.73 3.17
N GLY A 196 1.30 -6.45 4.45
CA GLY A 196 0.95 -5.09 4.81
C GLY A 196 -0.54 -4.78 4.81
N VAL A 197 -1.34 -5.14 3.81
CA VAL A 197 -2.64 -4.48 3.61
C VAL A 197 -3.75 -5.47 3.92
N ASP A 198 -4.64 -5.13 4.86
CA ASP A 198 -5.93 -5.82 4.95
C ASP A 198 -6.75 -5.32 3.76
N PHE A 199 -6.65 -6.03 2.63
CA PHE A 199 -7.15 -5.58 1.35
C PHE A 199 -8.55 -6.13 1.06
N ARG A 200 -9.46 -5.23 0.67
CA ARG A 200 -10.76 -5.60 0.07
C ARG A 200 -11.11 -4.65 -1.06
N PHE A 201 -11.82 -5.14 -2.06
CA PHE A 201 -12.24 -4.29 -3.17
C PHE A 201 -13.17 -3.15 -2.74
N GLU A 202 -13.98 -3.36 -1.71
CA GLU A 202 -14.83 -2.30 -1.15
C GLU A 202 -14.00 -1.12 -0.61
N GLU A 203 -12.77 -1.38 -0.11
CA GLU A 203 -11.88 -0.30 0.34
C GLU A 203 -11.30 0.49 -0.84
N ILE A 204 -11.00 -0.15 -1.97
CA ILE A 204 -10.65 0.56 -3.21
C ILE A 204 -11.82 1.42 -3.69
N ARG A 205 -13.04 0.90 -3.66
CA ARG A 205 -14.22 1.69 -4.09
C ARG A 205 -14.41 2.92 -3.21
N HIS A 206 -14.26 2.75 -1.90
CA HIS A 206 -14.30 3.85 -0.95
C HIS A 206 -13.16 4.86 -1.19
N LEU A 207 -11.92 4.38 -1.37
CA LEU A 207 -10.76 5.21 -1.71
C LEU A 207 -11.01 6.01 -3.00
N PHE A 208 -11.49 5.34 -4.05
CA PHE A 208 -11.74 5.96 -5.35
C PHE A 208 -12.79 7.06 -5.23
N TYR A 209 -13.88 6.78 -4.53
CA TYR A 209 -14.94 7.77 -4.29
C TYR A 209 -14.39 9.00 -3.55
N GLN A 210 -13.68 8.79 -2.44
CA GLN A 210 -13.19 9.88 -1.61
C GLN A 210 -12.06 10.67 -2.27
N GLU A 211 -11.06 10.00 -2.83
CA GLU A 211 -9.84 10.64 -3.31
C GLU A 211 -9.91 11.08 -4.77
N PHE A 212 -10.58 10.32 -5.63
CA PHE A 212 -10.58 10.56 -7.08
C PHE A 212 -11.81 11.36 -7.51
N ILE A 213 -12.98 11.11 -6.92
CA ILE A 213 -14.22 11.82 -7.28
C ILE A 213 -14.45 13.05 -6.40
N LEU A 214 -14.61 12.89 -5.08
CA LEU A 214 -14.98 14.01 -4.20
C LEU A 214 -13.91 15.11 -4.17
N LYS A 215 -12.63 14.72 -4.01
CA LYS A 215 -11.52 15.69 -3.89
C LYS A 215 -11.06 16.31 -5.21
N SER A 216 -11.52 15.81 -6.36
CA SER A 216 -11.17 16.39 -7.67
C SER A 216 -12.09 17.55 -8.10
N GLY A 217 -13.11 17.88 -7.31
CA GLY A 217 -14.01 19.01 -7.58
C GLY A 217 -14.95 18.80 -8.77
N THR A 218 -15.08 17.56 -9.27
CA THR A 218 -16.02 17.18 -10.34
C THR A 218 -17.49 17.29 -9.93
N ASP A 219 -17.77 17.63 -8.67
CA ASP A 219 -19.10 17.98 -8.14
C ASP A 219 -19.81 19.09 -8.92
N ARG A 220 -19.09 19.90 -9.71
CA ARG A 220 -19.73 20.91 -10.59
C ARG A 220 -20.39 20.32 -11.84
N ILE A 221 -20.05 19.09 -12.22
CA ILE A 221 -20.65 18.39 -13.37
C ILE A 221 -21.87 17.59 -12.90
N TYR A 222 -21.85 17.09 -11.67
CA TYR A 222 -22.93 16.31 -11.09
C TYR A 222 -23.88 17.20 -10.29
N GLY A 223 -25.02 17.51 -10.91
CA GLY A 223 -26.18 18.00 -10.18
C GLY A 223 -26.46 17.09 -8.98
N ARG A 224 -26.77 17.74 -7.85
CA ARG A 224 -27.18 17.17 -6.56
C ARG A 224 -28.14 15.97 -6.73
N GLY A 225 -27.63 14.76 -6.95
CA GLY A 225 -28.48 13.58 -7.18
C GLY A 225 -27.86 12.40 -7.92
N GLU A 226 -26.88 12.60 -8.81
CA GLU A 226 -26.23 11.47 -9.50
C GLU A 226 -25.00 11.02 -8.71
N LYS A 227 -25.21 10.01 -7.84
CA LYS A 227 -24.10 9.25 -7.26
C LYS A 227 -23.27 8.72 -8.45
N GLY A 228 -22.04 9.22 -8.60
CA GLY A 228 -21.09 8.74 -9.61
C GLY A 228 -21.16 7.21 -9.69
N LEU A 229 -21.47 6.71 -10.88
CA LEU A 229 -21.84 5.32 -11.12
C LEU A 229 -20.57 4.47 -10.97
N MET A 230 -20.23 4.09 -9.73
CA MET A 230 -19.15 3.15 -9.48
C MET A 230 -19.44 1.86 -10.23
N THR A 231 -18.59 1.52 -11.19
CA THR A 231 -18.70 0.29 -11.97
C THR A 231 -18.81 -0.91 -11.02
N GLU A 232 -19.67 -1.86 -11.39
CA GLU A 232 -19.80 -3.12 -10.67
C GLU A 232 -18.48 -3.89 -10.69
N LEU A 233 -18.20 -4.60 -9.59
CA LEU A 233 -17.03 -5.45 -9.49
C LEU A 233 -17.14 -6.58 -10.50
N LEU A 234 -16.19 -6.64 -11.43
CA LEU A 234 -16.11 -7.72 -12.41
C LEU A 234 -15.31 -8.88 -11.83
N HIS A 235 -16.00 -9.99 -11.55
CA HIS A 235 -15.36 -11.21 -11.08
C HIS A 235 -15.08 -12.17 -12.25
N VAL A 236 -13.82 -12.57 -12.42
CA VAL A 236 -13.39 -13.53 -13.42
C VAL A 236 -13.27 -14.92 -12.80
N SER A 237 -14.36 -15.70 -12.86
CA SER A 237 -14.45 -17.03 -12.24
C SER A 237 -13.85 -18.18 -13.06
N LYS A 238 -13.28 -17.91 -14.23
CA LYS A 238 -12.80 -18.95 -15.14
C LYS A 238 -11.28 -19.12 -15.03
N ASN A 239 -10.86 -20.27 -14.55
CA ASN A 239 -9.45 -20.65 -14.48
C ASN A 239 -9.03 -21.40 -15.75
N PHE A 240 -8.02 -20.87 -16.43
CA PHE A 240 -7.44 -21.47 -17.65
C PHE A 240 -6.10 -22.16 -17.41
N ARG A 241 -5.55 -22.10 -16.20
CA ARG A 241 -4.21 -22.61 -15.86
C ARG A 241 -4.26 -23.99 -15.19
N THR A 242 -5.34 -24.28 -14.47
CA THR A 242 -5.42 -25.41 -13.54
C THR A 242 -6.67 -26.26 -13.80
N HIS A 243 -6.59 -27.56 -13.54
CA HIS A 243 -7.71 -28.49 -13.72
C HIS A 243 -8.72 -28.48 -12.56
N ALA A 244 -9.94 -28.93 -12.84
CA ALA A 244 -11.07 -28.88 -11.89
C ALA A 244 -10.80 -29.57 -10.54
N GLY A 245 -10.09 -30.71 -10.52
CA GLY A 245 -9.71 -31.39 -9.28
C GLY A 245 -8.95 -30.52 -8.28
N ILE A 246 -7.95 -29.74 -8.73
CA ILE A 246 -7.21 -28.80 -7.86
C ILE A 246 -8.11 -27.64 -7.43
N LEU A 247 -8.96 -27.12 -8.31
CA LEU A 247 -9.88 -26.03 -7.95
C LEU A 247 -10.88 -26.46 -6.87
N THR A 248 -11.38 -27.70 -6.94
CA THR A 248 -12.27 -28.25 -5.90
C THR A 248 -11.57 -28.29 -4.54
N LEU A 249 -10.30 -28.71 -4.50
CA LEU A 249 -9.51 -28.69 -3.27
C LEU A 249 -9.30 -27.26 -2.77
N ALA A 250 -8.87 -26.34 -3.65
CA ALA A 250 -8.68 -24.93 -3.30
C ALA A 250 -9.98 -24.31 -2.75
N GLN A 251 -11.11 -24.57 -3.40
CA GLN A 251 -12.42 -24.10 -2.95
C GLN A 251 -12.79 -24.65 -1.57
N SER A 252 -12.41 -25.89 -1.23
CA SER A 252 -12.65 -26.42 0.13
C SER A 252 -11.89 -25.61 1.19
N VAL A 253 -10.68 -25.14 0.90
CA VAL A 253 -9.90 -24.27 1.80
C VAL A 253 -10.53 -22.89 1.89
N ILE A 254 -10.93 -22.31 0.75
CA ILE A 254 -11.64 -21.02 0.72
C ILE A 254 -12.95 -21.08 1.52
N ASN A 255 -13.71 -22.17 1.44
CA ASN A 255 -14.93 -22.35 2.23
C ASN A 255 -14.66 -22.36 3.74
N LEU A 256 -13.53 -22.91 4.19
CA LEU A 256 -13.12 -22.84 5.60
C LEU A 256 -12.79 -21.39 5.98
N ILE A 257 -12.11 -20.64 5.11
CA ILE A 257 -11.81 -19.22 5.33
C ILE A 257 -13.11 -18.41 5.44
N TYR A 258 -14.07 -18.61 4.54
CA TYR A 258 -15.39 -17.96 4.62
C TYR A 258 -16.14 -18.30 5.91
N HIS A 259 -15.99 -19.51 6.44
CA HIS A 259 -16.66 -19.93 7.66
C HIS A 259 -16.00 -19.36 8.93
N PHE A 260 -14.69 -19.54 9.07
CA PHE A 260 -13.96 -19.17 10.30
C PHE A 260 -13.48 -17.72 10.32
N PHE A 261 -13.27 -17.11 9.15
CA PHE A 261 -12.76 -15.75 8.99
C PHE A 261 -13.60 -14.97 7.96
N PRO A 262 -14.93 -14.83 8.16
CA PRO A 262 -15.87 -14.29 7.17
C PRO A 262 -15.62 -12.84 6.75
N VAL A 263 -14.73 -12.12 7.45
CA VAL A 263 -14.37 -10.72 7.18
C VAL A 263 -12.98 -10.56 6.59
N SER A 264 -12.25 -11.67 6.34
CA SER A 264 -10.84 -11.64 5.92
C SER A 264 -10.63 -11.47 4.40
N ILE A 265 -11.55 -11.98 3.58
CA ILE A 265 -11.49 -11.93 2.11
C ILE A 265 -12.88 -11.67 1.54
N ASP A 266 -12.94 -11.20 0.29
CA ASP A 266 -14.21 -10.98 -0.40
C ASP A 266 -14.87 -12.32 -0.77
N VAL A 267 -16.19 -12.40 -0.61
CA VAL A 267 -16.97 -13.61 -0.96
C VAL A 267 -17.25 -13.59 -2.46
N LEU A 268 -16.62 -14.52 -3.19
CA LEU A 268 -16.69 -14.63 -4.64
C LEU A 268 -17.30 -15.98 -5.04
N SER A 269 -17.79 -16.09 -6.27
CA SER A 269 -18.27 -17.37 -6.79
C SER A 269 -17.09 -18.33 -6.99
N PRO A 270 -17.29 -19.66 -6.86
CA PRO A 270 -16.22 -20.62 -7.07
C PRO A 270 -15.60 -20.54 -8.46
N GLU A 271 -14.29 -20.75 -8.53
CA GLU A 271 -13.58 -20.87 -9.80
C GLU A 271 -13.98 -22.15 -10.55
N THR A 272 -14.05 -22.07 -11.89
CA THR A 272 -14.34 -23.21 -12.75
C THR A 272 -13.27 -23.38 -13.83
N SER A 273 -13.00 -24.62 -14.24
CA SER A 273 -12.05 -24.95 -15.30
C SER A 273 -12.71 -25.78 -16.40
N HIS A 274 -12.18 -25.68 -17.62
CA HIS A 274 -12.49 -26.63 -18.71
C HIS A 274 -11.51 -27.81 -18.74
N ILE A 275 -10.40 -27.73 -18.01
CA ILE A 275 -9.41 -28.79 -17.91
C ILE A 275 -9.90 -29.77 -16.86
N THR A 276 -10.21 -31.01 -17.26
CA THR A 276 -10.53 -32.09 -16.34
C THR A 276 -9.25 -32.67 -15.74
N GLY A 277 -9.31 -33.11 -14.49
CA GLY A 277 -8.18 -33.76 -13.83
C GLY A 277 -8.61 -34.36 -12.50
N GLU A 278 -7.86 -35.35 -12.05
CA GLU A 278 -8.17 -36.15 -10.86
C GLU A 278 -8.15 -35.32 -9.58
N THR A 279 -8.84 -35.80 -8.54
CA THR A 279 -8.80 -35.16 -7.22
C THR A 279 -7.41 -35.33 -6.63
N PRO A 280 -6.71 -34.24 -6.27
CA PRO A 280 -5.39 -34.32 -5.66
C PRO A 280 -5.43 -35.05 -4.31
N VAL A 281 -4.38 -35.82 -4.02
CA VAL A 281 -4.18 -36.52 -2.74
C VAL A 281 -3.12 -35.76 -1.94
N LEU A 282 -3.41 -35.42 -0.69
CA LEU A 282 -2.39 -34.94 0.25
C LEU A 282 -1.57 -36.14 0.74
N LEU A 283 -0.26 -36.09 0.51
CA LEU A 283 0.72 -37.06 1.03
C LEU A 283 1.34 -36.57 2.34
#